data_AF-A0A1I7C855-F1
#
_entry.id   AF-A0A1I7C855-F1
#
_cell.length_a   1.000
_cell.length_b   1.000
_cell.length_c   1.000
_cell.angle_alpha   90.00
_cell.angle_beta   90.00
_cell.angle_gamma   90.00
#
_symmetry.space_group_name_H-M   'P 1'
#
loop_
_entity.id
_entity.type
_entity.pdbx_description
1 polymer ?
#
loop_
_entity_poly.entity_id
_entity_poly.type
_entity_poly.pdbx_seq_one_letter_code
_entity_poly.pdbx_strand_id
1 'polypeptide(L)' 'MDTRDSKTPEEELQHLKEVSQPEDFEHPEPDAEQPEARQDAGGMSWLLLVLIGAVAAVVIGLLVFGLGG' A
#
# COMPACT_ATOMS: atom_id res chain seq x y z
N MET A 1 4.49 42.74 7.45
CA MET A 1 5.23 41.63 6.81
C MET A 1 5.11 41.85 5.31
N ASP A 2 6.22 42.21 4.68
CA ASP A 2 6.32 42.55 3.26
C ASP A 2 6.71 41.26 2.51
N THR A 3 5.80 40.67 1.74
CA THR A 3 6.01 39.39 1.02
C THR A 3 6.58 39.61 -0.38
N ARG A 4 7.45 40.60 -0.55
CA ARG A 4 8.27 40.77 -1.75
C ARG A 4 9.61 40.09 -1.51
N ASP A 5 9.58 38.76 -1.57
CA ASP A 5 10.75 37.88 -1.57
C ASP A 5 11.61 38.16 -2.81
N SER A 6 12.50 39.15 -2.71
CA SER A 6 13.63 39.31 -3.63
C SER A 6 14.69 38.27 -3.27
N LYS A 7 14.40 36.99 -3.54
CA LYS A 7 15.45 35.96 -3.52
C LYS A 7 16.39 36.19 -4.68
N THR A 8 17.69 36.14 -4.45
CA THR A 8 18.66 36.28 -5.56
C THR A 8 18.55 35.07 -6.50
N PRO A 9 18.97 35.17 -7.77
CA PRO A 9 18.97 34.03 -8.68
C PRO A 9 19.72 32.81 -8.13
N GLU A 10 20.74 33.03 -7.29
CA GLU A 10 21.42 31.95 -6.58
C GLU A 10 20.55 31.28 -5.50
N GLU A 11 19.74 32.04 -4.76
CA GLU A 11 18.79 31.50 -3.77
C GLU A 11 17.64 30.74 -4.44
N GLU A 12 17.14 31.20 -5.58
CA GLU A 12 16.14 30.44 -6.35
C GLU A 12 16.71 29.12 -6.87
N LEU A 13 17.98 29.11 -7.29
CA LEU A 13 18.64 27.91 -7.79
C LEU A 13 18.95 26.90 -6.68
N GLN A 14 19.32 27.37 -5.48
CA GLN A 14 19.43 26.52 -4.30
C GLN A 14 18.07 25.94 -3.89
N HIS A 15 17.03 26.77 -3.86
CA HIS A 15 15.67 26.32 -3.54
C HIS A 15 15.16 25.30 -4.56
N LEU A 16 15.42 25.50 -5.86
CA LEU A 16 15.09 24.51 -6.90
C LEU A 16 15.83 23.18 -6.67
N LYS A 17 17.11 23.23 -6.27
CA LYS A 17 17.88 22.04 -5.97
C LYS A 17 17.29 21.28 -4.76
N GLU A 18 16.93 22.00 -3.71
CA GLU A 18 16.31 21.46 -2.49
C GLU A 18 14.91 20.88 -2.75
N VAL A 19 14.11 21.49 -3.63
CA VAL A 19 12.74 21.05 -3.93
C VAL A 19 12.70 19.98 -5.04
N SER A 20 13.72 19.90 -5.89
CA SER A 20 13.76 18.95 -7.02
C SER A 20 13.88 17.49 -6.60
N GLN A 21 14.51 17.24 -5.44
CA GLN A 21 14.55 15.91 -4.86
C GLN A 21 13.56 15.85 -3.69
N PRO A 22 12.70 14.82 -3.66
CA PRO A 22 11.92 14.55 -2.46
C PRO A 22 12.87 14.27 -1.28
N GLU A 23 12.46 14.65 -0.07
CA GLU A 23 13.27 14.48 1.15
C GLU A 23 13.69 13.02 1.36
N ASP A 24 12.85 12.07 0.94
CA ASP A 24 13.08 10.62 1.04
C ASP A 24 13.72 10.00 -0.22
N PHE A 25 14.40 10.77 -1.07
CA PHE A 25 15.03 10.22 -2.29
C PHE A 25 16.04 9.10 -1.99
N GLU A 26 16.82 9.22 -0.92
CA GLU A 26 17.83 8.24 -0.49
C GLU A 26 17.22 7.08 0.34
N HIS A 27 16.03 7.28 0.91
CA HIS A 27 15.33 6.30 1.75
C HIS A 27 13.87 6.15 1.31
N PRO A 28 13.63 5.52 0.15
CA PRO A 28 12.28 5.39 -0.42
C PRO A 28 11.38 4.41 0.36
N GLU A 29 11.93 3.71 1.35
CA GLU A 29 11.20 2.76 2.18
C GLU A 29 10.28 3.51 3.15
N PRO A 30 9.08 2.98 3.45
CA PRO A 30 8.22 3.54 4.48
C PRO A 30 8.94 3.56 5.82
N ASP A 31 8.88 4.69 6.52
CA ASP A 31 9.44 4.80 7.86
C ASP A 31 8.74 3.82 8.80
N ALA A 32 9.53 2.92 9.42
CA ALA A 32 9.06 1.87 10.31
C ALA A 32 8.39 2.41 11.59
N GLU A 33 8.62 3.66 11.96
CA GLU A 33 7.94 4.32 13.06
C GLU A 33 6.53 4.81 12.71
N GLN A 34 6.22 4.95 11.41
CA GLN A 34 4.91 5.41 10.97
C GLN A 34 3.82 4.40 11.35
N PRO A 35 2.68 4.88 11.89
CA PRO A 35 1.58 4.00 12.26
C PRO A 35 1.00 3.25 11.07
N GLU A 36 1.07 3.82 9.86
CA GLU A 36 0.67 3.18 8.60
C GLU A 36 1.59 2.02 8.21
N ALA A 37 2.91 2.13 8.44
CA ALA A 37 3.88 1.06 8.18
C ALA A 37 3.71 -0.14 9.13
N ARG A 38 3.09 0.10 10.30
CA ARG A 38 2.76 -0.92 11.31
C ARG A 38 1.40 -1.58 11.10
N GLN A 39 0.60 -1.12 10.13
CA GLN A 39 -0.66 -1.78 9.83
C GLN A 39 -0.40 -3.13 9.19
N ASP A 40 -0.92 -4.17 9.83
CA ASP A 40 -0.86 -5.51 9.28
C ASP A 40 -1.77 -5.58 8.04
N ALA A 41 -1.31 -6.24 6.97
CA ALA A 41 -2.11 -6.43 5.75
C ALA A 41 -3.32 -7.37 5.96
N GLY A 42 -3.51 -7.84 7.20
CA GLY A 42 -4.35 -8.96 7.59
C GLY A 42 -5.77 -8.54 7.94
N GLY A 43 -6.70 -8.72 7.00
CA GLY A 43 -8.13 -8.74 7.31
C GLY A 43 -8.91 -9.82 6.60
N MET A 44 -8.59 -10.12 5.34
CA MET A 44 -9.53 -10.83 4.47
C MET A 44 -8.96 -12.09 3.80
N SER A 45 -7.66 -12.36 3.90
CA SER A 45 -7.04 -13.51 3.22
C SER A 45 -7.61 -14.85 3.68
N TRP A 46 -8.05 -14.94 4.94
CA TRP A 46 -8.70 -16.15 5.46
C TRP A 46 -10.08 -16.41 4.84
N LEU A 47 -10.79 -15.36 4.42
CA LEU A 47 -12.09 -15.49 3.74
C LEU A 47 -11.94 -16.23 2.42
N LEU A 48 -10.83 -16.03 1.70
CA LEU A 48 -10.54 -16.76 0.47
C LEU A 48 -10.41 -18.27 0.73
N LEU A 49 -9.72 -18.66 1.80
CA LEU A 49 -9.58 -20.07 2.19
C LEU A 49 -10.93 -20.69 2.56
N VAL A 50 -11.76 -19.96 3.30
CA VAL A 50 -13.13 -20.40 3.64
C VAL A 50 -13.97 -20.60 2.37
N LEU A 51 -13.91 -19.65 1.43
CA LEU A 51 -14.65 -19.73 0.18
C LEU A 51 -14.22 -20.93 -0.67
N ILE A 52 -12.91 -21.16 -0.79
CA ILE A 52 -12.36 -22.33 -1.48
C ILE A 52 -12.88 -23.62 -0.84
N GLY A 53 -12.85 -23.71 0.50
CA GLY A 53 -13.39 -24.85 1.24
C GLY A 53 -14.88 -25.08 0.99
N ALA A 54 -15.68 -24.01 0.99
CA ALA A 54 -17.11 -24.09 0.74
C ALA A 54 -17.42 -24.59 -0.68
N VAL A 55 -16.73 -24.06 -1.70
CA VAL A 55 -16.89 -24.50 -3.10
C VAL A 55 -16.49 -25.97 -3.25
N ALA A 56 -15.36 -26.38 -2.66
CA ALA A 56 -14.91 -27.76 -2.70
C ALA A 56 -15.94 -28.72 -2.07
N ALA A 57 -16.52 -28.34 -0.92
CA ALA A 57 -17.55 -29.14 -0.25
C ALA A 57 -18.81 -29.32 -1.12
N VAL A 58 -19.26 -28.26 -1.80
CA VAL A 58 -20.39 -28.32 -2.73
C VAL A 58 -20.08 -29.25 -3.90
N VAL A 59 -18.91 -29.12 -4.53
CA VAL A 59 -18.51 -29.98 -5.66
C VAL A 59 -18.45 -31.44 -5.23
N ILE A 60 -17.83 -31.74 -4.08
CA ILE A 60 -17.76 -33.10 -3.54
C ILE A 60 -19.17 -33.63 -3.26
N GLY A 61 -20.04 -32.82 -2.64
CA GLY A 61 -21.43 -33.19 -2.40
C GLY A 61 -22.17 -33.54 -3.70
N LEU A 62 -22.04 -32.70 -4.73
CA LEU A 62 -22.64 -32.95 -6.03
C LEU A 62 -22.09 -34.22 -6.70
N LEU A 63 -20.79 -34.50 -6.58
CA LEU A 63 -20.20 -35.71 -7.13
C LEU A 63 -20.65 -36.96 -6.38
N VAL A 64 -20.67 -36.93 -5.05
CA VAL A 64 -21.03 -38.10 -4.23
C VAL A 64 -22.52 -38.40 -4.32
N PHE A 65 -23.38 -37.38 -4.21
CA PHE A 65 -24.83 -37.55 -4.18
C PHE A 65 -25.48 -37.50 -5.57
N GLY A 66 -24.84 -36.85 -6.56
CA GLY A 66 -25.39 -36.67 -7.91
C GLY A 66 -24.96 -37.72 -8.94
N LEU A 67 -23.83 -38.42 -8.75
CA LEU A 67 -23.44 -39.56 -9.61
C LEU A 67 -23.81 -40.94 -9.01
N GLY A 68 -24.18 -40.99 -7.73
CA GLY A 68 -24.53 -42.23 -7.03
C GLY A 68 -26.03 -42.54 -6.96
N GLY A 69 -26.88 -41.64 -7.47
CA GLY A 69 -28.35 -41.78 -7.51
C GLY A 69 -28.90 -42.06 -8.89
#